data_AF-A0A355C6J3-F1
#
_entry.id   AF-A0A355C6J3-F1
#
_cell.length_a   1.000
_cell.length_b   1.000
_cell.length_c   1.000
_cell.angle_alpha   90.00
_cell.angle_beta   90.00
_cell.angle_gamma   90.00
#
_symmetry.space_group_name_H-M   'P 1'
#
loop_
_entity.id
_entity.type
_entity.pdbx_description
1 polymer ?
#
loop_
_entity_poly.entity_id
_entity_poly.type
_entity_poly.pdbx_seq_one_letter_code
_entity_poly.pdbx_strand_id
1 'polypeptide(L)' 'DELTGLIGAAVLMRPSKSTLDLTVQSLKKKFKDKKFAAGCSREVIRKGADLLGWELDYLMEETIKALQGKERAEL' A
#
# COMPACT_ATOMS: atom_id res chain seq x y z
N ASP A 1 -0.48 8.97 -6.74
CA ASP A 1 0.16 8.61 -5.47
C ASP A 1 0.72 7.19 -5.58
N GLU A 2 1.99 7.03 -5.22
CA GLU A 2 2.80 5.84 -5.50
C GLU A 2 2.50 4.70 -4.53
N LEU A 3 2.16 5.02 -3.27
CA LEU A 3 1.84 4.00 -2.28
C LEU A 3 0.49 3.36 -2.56
N THR A 4 -0.53 4.18 -2.86
CA THR A 4 -1.86 3.70 -3.27
C THR A 4 -1.79 2.91 -4.57
N GLY A 5 -0.94 3.30 -5.54
CA GLY A 5 -0.67 2.51 -6.75
C GLY A 5 -0.06 1.14 -6.45
N LEU A 6 0.92 1.08 -5.54
CA LEU A 6 1.53 -0.17 -5.10
C LEU A 6 0.52 -1.08 -4.37
N ILE A 7 -0.32 -0.49 -3.51
CA ILE A 7 -1.39 -1.19 -2.79
C ILE A 7 -2.42 -1.75 -3.78
N GLY A 8 -2.89 -0.93 -4.73
CA GLY A 8 -3.84 -1.37 -5.76
C GLY A 8 -3.32 -2.54 -6.58
N ALA A 9 -2.05 -2.48 -7.00
CA ALA A 9 -1.41 -3.61 -7.68
C ALA A 9 -1.37 -4.86 -6.79
N ALA A 10 -1.09 -4.72 -5.49
CA ALA A 10 -1.06 -5.84 -4.55
C ALA A 10 -2.45 -6.45 -4.34
N VAL A 11 -3.49 -5.61 -4.25
CA VAL A 11 -4.90 -6.03 -4.16
C VAL A 11 -5.33 -6.79 -5.42
N LEU A 12 -4.94 -6.35 -6.61
CA LEU A 12 -5.24 -7.06 -7.86
C LEU A 12 -4.62 -8.46 -7.92
N MET A 13 -3.58 -8.77 -7.15
CA MET A 13 -3.01 -10.11 -7.08
C MET A 13 -3.80 -11.05 -6.14
N ARG A 14 -4.69 -10.51 -5.31
CA ARG A 14 -5.48 -11.30 -4.36
C ARG A 14 -6.70 -11.93 -5.05
N PRO A 15 -7.13 -13.15 -4.66
CA PRO A 15 -8.37 -13.75 -5.17
C PRO A 15 -9.60 -12.88 -4.88
N SER A 16 -9.66 -12.27 -3.70
CA SER A 16 -10.73 -11.37 -3.24
C SER A 16 -10.84 -10.08 -4.05
N LYS A 17 -9.75 -9.64 -4.71
CA LYS A 17 -9.60 -8.29 -5.30
C LYS A 17 -9.96 -7.15 -4.35
N SER A 18 -9.86 -7.40 -3.04
CA SER A 18 -10.31 -6.52 -1.97
C SER A 18 -9.13 -6.01 -1.15
N THR A 19 -9.27 -4.80 -0.59
CA THR A 19 -8.33 -4.24 0.39
C THR A 19 -8.53 -4.86 1.77
N LEU A 20 -9.71 -5.44 2.05
CA LEU A 20 -10.13 -5.92 3.37
C LEU A 20 -9.27 -7.06 3.92
N ASP A 21 -8.60 -7.82 3.04
CA ASP A 21 -7.70 -8.90 3.43
C ASP A 21 -6.23 -8.60 3.11
N LEU A 22 -5.88 -7.38 2.69
CA LEU A 22 -4.50 -6.95 2.54
C LEU A 22 -3.86 -6.67 3.92
N THR A 23 -2.65 -7.20 4.13
CA THR A 23 -1.87 -6.96 5.37
C THR A 23 -0.59 -6.19 5.08
N VAL A 24 -0.12 -5.40 6.04
CA VAL A 24 1.14 -4.65 5.96
C VAL A 24 2.32 -5.58 5.64
N GLN A 25 2.39 -6.76 6.27
CA GLN A 25 3.46 -7.72 6.02
C GLN A 25 3.50 -8.20 4.55
N SER A 26 2.34 -8.45 3.94
CA SER A 26 2.26 -8.84 2.52
C SER A 26 2.66 -7.69 1.59
N LEU A 27 2.24 -6.46 1.91
CA LEU A 27 2.61 -5.25 1.16
C LEU A 27 4.11 -4.97 1.26
N LYS A 28 4.72 -5.12 2.43
CA LYS A 28 6.18 -4.97 2.63
C LYS A 28 7.00 -5.91 1.74
N LYS A 29 6.53 -7.14 1.54
CA LYS A 29 7.18 -8.08 0.60
C LYS A 29 7.14 -7.54 -0.83
N LYS A 30 5.98 -7.01 -1.26
CA LYS A 30 5.79 -6.38 -2.58
C LYS A 30 6.56 -5.07 -2.74
N PHE A 31 6.69 -4.27 -1.68
CA PHE A 31 7.48 -3.04 -1.68
C PHE A 31 8.96 -3.30 -1.94
N LYS A 32 9.52 -4.35 -1.30
CA LYS A 32 10.92 -4.76 -1.47
C LYS A 32 11.22 -5.31 -2.87
N ASP A 33 10.23 -5.93 -3.50
CA ASP A 33 10.32 -6.32 -4.91
C ASP A 33 10.20 -5.07 -5.81
N LYS A 34 11.34 -4.61 -6.32
CA LYS A 34 11.40 -3.44 -7.20
C LYS A 34 10.80 -3.71 -8.59
N LYS A 35 10.62 -4.97 -9.00
CA LYS A 35 10.01 -5.32 -10.29
C LYS A 35 8.49 -5.30 -10.22
N PHE A 36 7.93 -5.70 -9.08
CA PHE A 36 6.49 -5.63 -8.85
C PHE A 36 6.00 -4.19 -8.95
N ALA A 37 4.98 -3.87 -9.75
CA ALA A 37 4.49 -2.48 -9.90
C ALA A 37 5.64 -1.47 -10.09
N ALA A 38 6.54 -1.74 -11.05
CA ALA A 38 7.77 -0.95 -11.27
C ALA A 38 7.52 0.55 -11.52
N GLY A 39 6.30 0.93 -11.92
CA GLY A 39 5.90 2.33 -12.08
C GLY A 39 5.71 3.10 -10.76
N CYS A 40 5.63 2.43 -9.61
CA CYS A 40 5.51 3.11 -8.31
C CYS A 40 6.91 3.41 -7.73
N SER A 41 7.27 4.68 -7.54
CA SER A 41 8.60 5.01 -7.03
C SER A 41 8.74 4.70 -5.52
N ARG A 42 9.66 3.80 -5.17
CA ARG A 42 9.96 3.44 -3.76
C ARG A 42 10.62 4.58 -3.02
N GLU A 43 11.35 5.41 -3.74
CA GLU A 43 11.97 6.61 -3.21
C GLU A 43 10.89 7.64 -2.85
N VAL A 44 9.90 7.86 -3.72
CA VAL A 44 8.79 8.79 -3.42
C VAL A 44 7.99 8.32 -2.22
N ILE A 45 7.70 7.02 -2.12
CA ILE A 45 7.01 6.47 -0.94
C ILE A 45 7.80 6.72 0.35
N ARG A 46 9.13 6.51 0.33
CA ARG A 46 10.00 6.78 1.49
C ARG A 46 10.04 8.26 1.85
N LYS A 47 10.22 9.14 0.86
CA LYS A 47 10.18 10.59 1.06
C LYS A 47 8.84 11.03 1.64
N GLY A 48 7.73 10.44 1.20
CA GLY A 48 6.42 10.70 1.78
C GLY A 48 6.36 10.35 3.26
N ALA A 49 6.91 9.20 3.66
CA ALA A 49 7.04 8.81 5.06
C ALA A 49 7.89 9.82 5.86
N ASP A 50 9.06 10.19 5.32
CA ASP A 50 9.99 11.14 5.95
C ASP A 50 9.36 12.53 6.13
N LEU A 51 8.63 13.03 5.13
CA LEU A 51 7.92 14.32 5.18
C LEU A 51 6.82 14.35 6.24
N LEU A 52 6.19 13.21 6.50
CA LEU A 52 5.17 13.05 7.54
C LEU A 52 5.78 12.77 8.93
N GLY A 53 7.08 12.52 9.01
CA GLY A 53 7.74 12.05 10.23
C GLY A 53 7.27 10.66 10.65
N TRP A 54 6.85 9.84 9.69
CA TRP A 54 6.29 8.51 9.94
C TRP A 54 7.26 7.41 9.57
N GLU A 55 7.24 6.33 10.35
CA GLU A 55 7.85 5.08 9.93
C GLU A 55 7.12 4.51 8.71
N LEU A 56 7.88 3.91 7.78
CA LEU A 56 7.31 3.37 6.54
C LEU A 56 6.22 2.31 6.81
N ASP A 57 6.39 1.51 7.86
CA ASP A 57 5.42 0.51 8.28
C ASP A 57 4.10 1.16 8.71
N TYR A 58 4.19 2.25 9.48
CA TYR A 58 3.02 3.00 9.95
C TYR A 58 2.30 3.68 8.78
N LEU A 59 3.03 4.32 7.86
CA LEU A 59 2.46 4.89 6.64
C LEU A 59 1.70 3.83 5.83
N MET A 60 2.29 2.64 5.63
CA MET A 60 1.64 1.54 4.93
C MET A 60 0.37 1.08 5.65
N GLU A 61 0.42 0.94 6.97
CA GLU A 61 -0.70 0.52 7.80
C GLU A 61 -1.88 1.49 7.70
N GLU A 62 -1.64 2.77 7.94
CA GLU A 62 -2.69 3.79 7.92
C GLU A 62 -3.29 3.96 6.52
N THR A 63 -2.47 3.85 5.47
CA THR A 63 -2.97 3.88 4.09
C THR A 63 -3.86 2.67 3.79
N ILE A 64 -3.47 1.46 4.23
CA ILE A 64 -4.31 0.27 4.09
C ILE A 64 -5.63 0.45 4.86
N LYS A 65 -5.58 0.89 6.12
CA LYS A 65 -6.80 1.13 6.93
C LYS A 65 -7.73 2.14 6.28
N ALA A 66 -7.20 3.24 5.75
CA ALA A 66 -7.99 4.25 5.06
C ALA A 66 -8.70 3.68 3.82
N LEU A 67 -8.00 2.87 3.02
CA LEU A 67 -8.59 2.21 1.84
C LEU A 67 -9.65 1.16 2.23
N GLN A 68 -9.41 0.39 3.29
CA GLN A 68 -10.39 -0.54 3.85
C GLN A 68 -11.64 0.17 4.37
N GLY A 69 -11.47 1.30 5.04
CA GLY A 69 -12.58 2.13 5.52
C GLY A 69 -13.42 2.66 4.35
N LYS A 70 -12.76 3.09 3.27
CA LYS A 70 -13.44 3.51 2.04
C LYS A 70 -14.22 2.37 1.39
N GLU A 71 -13.59 1.21 1.19
CA GLU A 71 -14.26 0.03 0.60
C GLU A 71 -15.46 -0.41 1.44
N ARG A 72 -15.35 -0.41 2.78
CA ARG A 72 -16.47 -0.74 3.68
C ARG A 72 -17.64 0.24 3.57
N ALA A 73 -17.37 1.51 3.29
CA ALA A 73 -18.42 2.53 3.16
C ALA A 73 -19.16 2.46 1.80
N GLU A 74 -18.61 1.72 0.83
CA GLU A 74 -19.19 1.50 -0.49
C GLU A 74 -20.00 0.19 -0.58
N LEU A 75 -20.02 -0.61 0.48
CA LEU A 75 -20.83 -1.83 0.64
C LEU A 75 -22.22 -1.52 1.22
#